data_AF-A0AAU9T663-F1
#
_entry.id   AF-A0AAU9T663-F1
#
_cell.length_a   1.000
_cell.length_b   1.000
_cell.length_c   1.000
_cell.angle_alpha   90.00
_cell.angle_beta   90.00
_cell.angle_gamma   90.00
#
_symmetry.space_group_name_H-M   'P 1'
#
loop_
_entity.id
_entity.type
_entity.pdbx_description
1 polymer ?
#
loop_
_entity_poly.entity_id
_entity_poly.type
_entity_poly.pdbx_seq_one_letter_code
_entity_poly.pdbx_strand_id
1 'polypeptide(L)' 'MKWENNKTKHPQLIYEAKLYKILQAGSGIANTRWSGVDGDDNVLILDLLGPSLEDLFVYCGRKFSLKTVFNAG' A
#
# COMPACT_ATOMS: atom_id res chain seq x y z
N MET A 1 4.29 7.26 0.56
CA MET A 1 3.36 8.41 0.62
C MET A 1 2.44 8.33 -0.59
N LYS A 2 1.15 8.61 -0.40
CA LYS A 2 0.16 8.71 -1.47
C LYS A 2 -0.52 10.07 -1.40
N TRP A 3 -0.86 10.61 -2.56
CA TRP A 3 -1.51 11.90 -2.75
C TRP A 3 -2.63 11.76 -3.77
N GLU A 4 -3.78 12.35 -3.52
CA GLU A 4 -4.94 12.32 -4.41
C GLU A 4 -5.69 13.65 -4.35
N ASN A 5 -6.03 14.21 -5.51
CA ASN A 5 -6.80 15.44 -5.55
C ASN A 5 -8.26 15.26 -5.11
N ASN A 6 -8.74 16.17 -4.26
CA ASN A 6 -10.10 16.12 -3.73
C ASN A 6 -11.18 16.30 -4.78
N LYS A 7 -10.84 16.85 -5.96
CA LYS A 7 -11.76 17.11 -7.08
C LYS A 7 -11.82 15.96 -8.07
N THR A 8 -11.12 14.85 -7.82
CA THR A 8 -11.25 13.64 -8.64
C THR A 8 -12.70 13.14 -8.62
N LYS A 9 -13.13 12.51 -9.72
CA LYS A 9 -14.52 12.03 -9.86
C LYS A 9 -14.89 11.01 -8.77
N HIS A 10 -13.91 10.26 -8.29
CA HIS A 10 -14.06 9.20 -7.29
C HIS A 10 -12.87 9.23 -6.32
N PRO A 11 -12.87 10.11 -5.30
CA PRO A 11 -11.78 10.18 -4.33
C PRO A 11 -11.79 8.93 -3.44
N GLN A 12 -10.73 8.13 -3.50
CA GLN A 12 -10.60 6.84 -2.80
C GLN A 12 -9.67 6.92 -1.59
N LEU A 13 -8.78 7.91 -1.54
CA LEU A 13 -7.67 7.90 -0.58
C LEU A 13 -8.13 8.08 0.88
N ILE A 14 -9.19 8.86 1.12
CA ILE A 14 -9.79 8.99 2.46
C ILE A 14 -10.36 7.64 2.93
N TYR A 15 -11.00 6.91 2.03
CA TYR A 15 -11.56 5.59 2.36
C TYR A 15 -10.44 4.58 2.63
N GLU A 16 -9.40 4.57 1.80
CA GLU A 16 -8.20 3.76 2.00
C GLU A 16 -7.56 4.04 3.37
N ALA A 17 -7.42 5.32 3.76
CA ALA A 17 -6.89 5.70 5.07
C ALA A 17 -7.73 5.19 6.25
N LYS A 18 -9.06 5.20 6.13
CA LYS A 18 -9.97 4.62 7.14
C LYS A 18 -9.79 3.10 7.24
N LEU A 19 -9.66 2.43 6.10
CA LEU A 19 -9.48 0.98 6.04
C LEU A 19 -8.17 0.57 6.73
N TYR A 20 -7.06 1.27 6.45
CA TYR A 20 -5.79 1.00 7.14
C TYR A 20 -5.86 1.20 8.66
N LYS A 21 -6.64 2.19 9.15
CA LYS A 21 -6.83 2.36 10.61
C LYS A 21 -7.59 1.20 11.24
N ILE A 22 -8.58 0.64 10.55
CA ILE A 22 -9.32 -0.54 11.02
C ILE A 22 -8.41 -1.79 11.01
N LEU A 23 -7.56 -1.92 9.99
CA LEU A 23 -6.69 -3.08 9.77
C LEU A 23 -5.34 -2.99 10.52
N GLN A 24 -5.07 -1.94 11.28
CA GLN A 24 -3.75 -1.64 11.86
C GLN A 24 -3.21 -2.75 12.80
N ALA A 25 -4.07 -3.61 13.33
CA ALA A 25 -3.67 -4.76 14.16
C ALA A 25 -3.36 -6.04 13.36
N GLY A 26 -3.49 -6.01 12.03
CA GLY A 26 -3.27 -7.16 11.16
C GLY A 26 -1.80 -7.40 10.84
N SER A 27 -1.33 -8.65 10.98
CA SER A 27 -0.02 -9.05 10.49
C SER A 27 0.08 -8.83 8.98
N GLY A 28 1.19 -8.23 8.51
CA GLY A 28 1.42 -7.94 7.10
C GLY A 28 0.73 -6.68 6.56
N ILE A 29 0.09 -5.87 7.42
CA ILE A 29 -0.52 -4.58 7.04
C ILE A 29 0.41 -3.43 7.44
N ALA A 30 0.67 -2.49 6.53
CA ALA A 30 1.46 -1.30 6.81
C ALA A 30 0.74 -0.37 7.82
N ASN A 31 1.49 0.22 8.75
CA ASN A 31 0.89 1.19 9.67
C ASN A 31 0.68 2.54 8.99
N THR A 32 -0.44 3.18 9.35
CA THR A 32 -0.67 4.59 9.02
C THR A 32 0.09 5.47 9.99
N ARG A 33 1.03 6.27 9.46
CA ARG A 33 1.75 7.30 10.22
C ARG A 33 0.95 8.59 10.30
N TRP A 34 0.32 8.97 9.19
CA TRP A 34 -0.52 10.17 9.13
C TRP A 34 -1.50 10.08 7.95
N SER A 35 -2.66 10.71 8.10
CA SER A 35 -3.65 10.86 7.03
C SER A 35 -4.37 12.19 7.21
N GLY A 36 -4.51 12.99 6.17
CA GLY A 36 -5.15 14.30 6.26
C GLY A 36 -5.31 14.97 4.90
N VAL A 37 -5.71 16.24 4.94
CA VAL A 37 -5.82 17.10 3.75
C VAL A 37 -4.69 18.12 3.81
N ASP A 38 -4.01 18.30 2.69
CA ASP A 38 -3.00 19.34 2.49
C ASP A 38 -3.37 20.13 1.22
N GLY A 39 -3.79 21.38 1.39
CA GLY A 39 -4.37 22.18 0.31
C GLY A 39 -5.63 21.55 -0.29
N ASP A 40 -5.58 21.26 -1.59
CA ASP A 40 -6.68 20.67 -2.37
C ASP A 40 -6.57 19.13 -2.45
N ASP A 41 -5.63 18.51 -1.75
CA ASP A 41 -5.28 17.10 -1.92
C ASP A 41 -5.36 16.32 -0.60
N ASN A 42 -5.84 15.09 -0.71
CA ASN A 42 -5.76 14.08 0.34
C ASN A 42 -4.36 13.50 0.38
N VAL A 43 -3.88 13.22 1.59
CA VAL A 43 -2.54 12.70 1.85
C VAL A 43 -2.63 11.48 2.76
N LEU A 44 -1.90 10.42 2.39
CA LEU A 44 -1.73 9.23 3.21
C LEU A 44 -0.24 8.88 3.34
N ILE A 45 0.23 8.83 4.59
CA ILE A 45 1.59 8.44 4.94
C ILE A 45 1.51 7.08 5.65
N LEU A 46 2.11 6.08 5.02
CA LEU A 46 2.24 4.72 5.51
C LEU A 46 3.73 4.41 5.77
N ASP A 47 3.99 3.32 6.49
CA ASP A 47 5.31 2.70 6.52
C ASP A 47 5.82 2.38 5.12
N LEU A 48 7.13 2.58 4.91
CA LEU A 48 7.79 2.14 3.69
C LEU A 48 7.95 0.61 3.75
N LEU A 49 7.47 -0.06 2.71
CA LEU A 49 7.65 -1.50 2.53
C LEU A 49 8.74 -1.79 1.50
N GLY A 50 9.17 -3.05 1.46
CA GLY A 50 10.10 -3.55 0.45
C GLY A 50 9.49 -3.62 -0.95
N PRO A 51 10.25 -4.17 -1.92
CA PRO A 51 9.77 -4.35 -3.29
C PRO A 51 8.50 -5.21 -3.35
N SER A 52 7.68 -4.98 -4.37
CA SER A 52 6.50 -5.81 -4.62
C SER A 52 6.90 -7.21 -5.08
N LEU A 53 5.96 -8.17 -4.98
CA LEU A 53 6.18 -9.50 -5.54
C LEU A 53 6.42 -9.46 -7.06
N GLU A 54 5.84 -8.50 -7.78
CA GLU A 54 6.08 -8.31 -9.21
C GLU A 54 7.52 -7.84 -9.47
N ASP A 55 8.03 -6.89 -8.67
CA ASP A 55 9.42 -6.43 -8.80
C ASP A 55 10.39 -7.59 -8.56
N LEU A 56 10.13 -8.40 -7.52
CA LEU A 56 10.92 -9.60 -7.23
C LEU A 56 10.79 -10.67 -8.33
N PHE A 57 9.60 -10.80 -8.93
CA PHE A 57 9.34 -11.75 -10.01
C PHE A 57 10.13 -11.37 -11.27
N VAL A 58 10.12 -10.09 -11.63
CA VAL A 58 10.93 -9.54 -12.71
C VAL A 58 12.42 -9.73 -12.42
N TYR A 59 12.87 -9.43 -11.19
CA TYR A 59 14.26 -9.64 -10.77
C TYR A 59 14.72 -11.09 -10.92
N CYS A 60 13.83 -12.06 -10.64
CA CYS A 60 14.11 -13.49 -10.81
C CYS A 60 13.93 -14.02 -12.25
N GLY A 61 13.83 -13.15 -13.26
CA GLY A 61 13.65 -13.57 -14.64
C GLY A 61 12.27 -14.16 -14.93
N ARG A 62 11.24 -13.64 -14.24
CA ARG A 62 9.84 -14.08 -14.33
C ARG A 62 9.64 -15.57 -14.02
N LYS A 63 10.43 -16.10 -13.09
CA LYS A 63 10.26 -17.47 -12.58
C LYS A 63 10.64 -17.56 -11.11
N PHE A 64 9.67 -17.94 -10.28
CA PHE A 64 9.93 -18.33 -8.90
C PHE A 64 10.13 -19.84 -8.78
N SER A 65 10.88 -20.26 -7.76
CA SER A 65 10.99 -21.67 -7.40
C SER A 65 9.71 -22.15 -6.70
N LEU A 66 9.43 -23.45 -6.74
CA LEU A 66 8.27 -24.02 -6.03
C LEU A 66 8.31 -23.70 -4.52
N LYS A 67 9.50 -23.70 -3.90
CA LYS A 67 9.71 -23.32 -2.50
C LYS A 67 9.33 -21.87 -2.23
N THR A 68 9.69 -20.95 -3.13
CA THR A 68 9.37 -19.52 -3.01
C THR A 68 7.87 -19.30 -3.11
N VAL A 69 7.20 -19.96 -4.06
CA VAL A 69 5.74 -19.87 -4.23
C VAL A 69 5.01 -20.40 -3.00
N PHE A 70 5.44 -21.55 -2.46
CA PHE A 70 4.85 -22.13 -1.26
C PHE A 70 4.99 -21.23 -0.02
N ASN A 71 6.12 -20.53 0.13
CA ASN A 71 6.34 -19.64 1.28
C ASN A 71 5.68 -18.26 1.13
N ALA A 72 5.27 -17.88 -0.07
CA ALA A 72 4.68 -16.57 -0.35
C ALA A 72 3.15 -16.55 -0.22
N GLY A 73 2.49 -17.71 -0.27
CA GLY A 73 1.06 -17.87 -0.06
C GLY A 73 0.76 -18.43 1.32
#